data_AF-A0A0D2L6J6-F1
#
_entry.id   AF-A0A0D2L6J6-F1
#
_cell.length_a   1.000
_cell.length_b   1.000
_cell.length_c   1.000
_cell.angle_alpha   90.00
_cell.angle_beta   90.00
_cell.angle_gamma   90.00
#
_symmetry.space_group_name_H-M   'P 1'
#
loop_
_entity.id
_entity.type
_entity.pdbx_description
1 polymer ?
#
loop_
_entity_poly.entity_id
_entity_poly.type
_entity_poly.pdbx_seq_one_letter_code
_entity_poly.pdbx_strand_id
1 'polypeptide(L)'
;MLTAHARPRAVLPEQYAKDFPQFAKDLLQWHIKTNGDHLVRDNPTWFVTFVWCEVCIQLPFFLIATYAYIAGKSWIRIPAIMYGVHAATTVLPMLAEFHLASHITAAQKQALIAMYGAYAVIPMLLALNMALCRVPFPAAKKKKTA
;
A
#
# COMPACT_ATOMS: atom_id res chain seq x y z
N MET A 1 4.84 -21.72 -30.80
CA MET A 1 5.37 -20.36 -30.58
C MET A 1 4.19 -19.48 -30.16
N LEU A 2 4.04 -19.26 -28.84
CA LEU A 2 2.88 -18.59 -28.26
C LEU A 2 3.06 -17.06 -28.31
N THR A 3 2.51 -16.42 -29.34
CA THR A 3 2.20 -14.99 -29.32
C THR A 3 0.87 -14.77 -28.61
N ALA A 4 0.86 -14.95 -27.29
CA ALA A 4 -0.23 -14.44 -26.47
C ALA A 4 0.04 -12.95 -26.24
N HIS A 5 -0.68 -12.09 -26.97
CA HIS A 5 -0.76 -10.65 -26.70
C HIS A 5 -1.10 -10.44 -25.22
N ALA A 6 -0.09 -10.15 -24.41
CA ALA A 6 -0.24 -9.75 -23.01
C ALA A 6 -0.84 -8.34 -23.01
N ARG A 7 -2.17 -8.26 -23.12
CA ARG A 7 -2.87 -6.99 -22.90
C ARG A 7 -2.58 -6.55 -21.45
N PRO A 8 -2.23 -5.28 -21.20
CA PRO A 8 -2.11 -4.77 -19.85
C PRO A 8 -3.45 -4.98 -19.14
N ARG A 9 -3.44 -5.81 -18.09
CA ARG A 9 -4.64 -6.20 -17.37
C ARG A 9 -4.96 -5.05 -16.43
N ALA A 10 -5.95 -4.23 -16.79
CA ALA A 10 -6.46 -3.23 -15.87
C ALA A 10 -6.87 -3.92 -14.56
N VAL A 11 -6.50 -3.33 -13.41
CA VAL A 11 -6.97 -3.78 -12.09
C VAL A 11 -8.50 -3.81 -12.06
N LEU A 12 -9.13 -2.89 -12.79
CA LEU A 12 -10.57 -2.83 -12.98
C LEU A 12 -11.01 -3.72 -14.16
N PRO A 13 -12.06 -4.54 -14.00
CA PRO A 13 -12.69 -5.22 -15.12
C PRO A 13 -13.12 -4.22 -16.20
N GLU A 14 -12.91 -4.56 -17.48
CA GLU A 14 -13.14 -3.66 -18.62
C GLU A 14 -14.56 -3.03 -18.63
N GLN A 15 -15.55 -3.76 -18.13
CA GLN A 15 -16.93 -3.29 -18.00
C GLN A 15 -17.07 -2.09 -17.06
N TYR A 16 -16.30 -2.04 -15.97
CA TYR A 16 -16.33 -0.94 -14.99
C TYR A 16 -15.34 0.18 -15.32
N ALA A 17 -14.37 -0.08 -16.21
CA ALA A 17 -13.40 0.93 -16.63
C ALA A 17 -14.07 2.07 -17.43
N LYS A 18 -15.16 1.78 -18.17
CA LYS A 18 -15.91 2.80 -18.91
C LYS A 18 -16.54 3.82 -17.98
N ASP A 19 -17.17 3.35 -16.92
CA ASP A 19 -17.93 4.17 -15.95
C ASP A 19 -17.05 4.84 -14.90
N PHE A 20 -15.74 4.56 -14.92
CA PHE A 20 -14.81 5.17 -13.97
C PHE A 20 -14.67 6.68 -14.22
N PRO A 21 -14.67 7.53 -13.18
CA PRO A 21 -14.63 8.99 -13.33
C PRO A 21 -13.44 9.47 -14.15
N GLN A 22 -13.69 10.41 -15.08
CA GLN A 22 -12.66 10.89 -16.00
C GLN A 22 -11.47 11.52 -15.27
N PHE A 23 -11.73 12.30 -14.21
CA PHE A 23 -10.68 12.92 -13.41
C PHE A 23 -9.69 11.88 -12.82
N ALA A 24 -10.16 10.69 -12.46
CA ALA A 24 -9.33 9.65 -11.88
C ALA A 24 -8.45 8.98 -12.95
N LYS A 25 -8.99 8.80 -14.16
CA LYS A 25 -8.21 8.35 -15.32
C LYS A 25 -7.13 9.36 -15.68
N ASP A 26 -7.48 10.65 -15.71
CA ASP A 26 -6.55 11.73 -16.02
C ASP A 26 -5.44 11.84 -14.98
N LEU A 27 -5.79 11.72 -13.69
CA LEU A 27 -4.81 11.69 -12.60
C LEU A 27 -3.86 10.49 -12.72
N LEU A 28 -4.38 9.31 -13.05
CA LEU A 28 -3.57 8.11 -13.26
C LEU A 28 -2.60 8.30 -14.44
N GLN A 29 -3.08 8.85 -15.56
CA GLN A 29 -2.25 9.14 -16.72
C GLN A 29 -1.20 10.21 -16.42
N TRP A 30 -1.57 11.25 -15.66
CA TRP A 30 -0.62 12.26 -15.18
C TRP A 30 0.47 11.62 -14.30
N HIS A 31 0.10 10.72 -13.39
CA HIS A 31 1.05 9.98 -12.54
C HIS A 31 2.03 9.15 -13.37
N ILE A 32 1.51 8.34 -14.30
CA ILE A 32 2.34 7.51 -15.20
C ILE A 32 3.31 8.39 -15.99
N LYS A 33 2.83 9.50 -16.55
CA LYS A 33 3.64 10.39 -17.39
C LYS A 33 4.69 11.15 -16.59
N THR A 34 4.33 11.67 -15.43
CA THR A 34 5.20 12.49 -14.59
C THR A 34 6.27 11.64 -13.92
N ASN A 35 5.86 10.54 -13.29
CA ASN A 35 6.74 9.71 -12.48
C ASN A 35 7.37 8.54 -13.24
N GLY A 36 6.95 8.26 -14.48
CA GLY A 36 7.47 7.14 -15.25
C GLY A 36 7.10 5.78 -14.65
N ASP A 37 5.95 5.70 -13.98
CA ASP A 37 5.52 4.51 -13.25
C ASP A 37 5.12 3.38 -14.20
N HIS A 38 6.09 2.53 -14.53
CA HIS A 38 5.89 1.41 -15.44
C HIS A 38 5.06 0.28 -14.83
N LEU A 39 5.03 0.13 -13.50
CA LEU A 39 4.22 -0.90 -12.85
C LEU A 39 2.74 -0.60 -13.04
N VAL A 40 2.35 0.66 -12.85
CA VAL A 40 0.98 1.13 -13.06
C VAL A 40 0.61 1.16 -14.55
N ARG A 41 1.56 1.49 -15.42
CA ARG A 41 1.35 1.49 -16.88
C ARG A 41 1.13 0.09 -17.44
N ASP A 42 2.02 -0.84 -17.09
CA ASP A 42 2.12 -2.15 -17.74
C ASP A 42 1.28 -3.21 -17.01
N ASN A 43 0.93 -2.96 -15.73
CA ASN A 43 0.12 -3.82 -14.88
C ASN A 43 0.53 -5.31 -14.93
N PRO A 44 1.77 -5.64 -14.54
CA PRO A 44 2.20 -7.03 -14.49
C PRO A 44 1.35 -7.81 -13.49
N THR A 45 1.11 -9.10 -13.76
CA THR A 45 0.16 -9.92 -12.99
C THR A 45 0.48 -9.91 -11.49
N TRP A 46 1.76 -9.98 -11.10
CA TRP A 46 2.17 -9.95 -9.70
C TRP A 46 1.85 -8.60 -9.01
N PHE A 47 1.97 -7.49 -9.74
CA PHE A 47 1.64 -6.17 -9.20
C PHE A 47 0.13 -6.06 -8.97
N VAL A 48 -0.66 -6.50 -9.94
CA VAL A 48 -2.12 -6.55 -9.83
C VAL A 48 -2.55 -7.43 -8.64
N THR A 49 -1.87 -8.55 -8.36
CA THR A 49 -2.18 -9.35 -7.17
C THR A 49 -1.93 -8.59 -5.86
N PHE A 50 -0.87 -7.78 -5.77
CA PHE A 50 -0.65 -6.94 -4.59
C PHE A 50 -1.65 -5.80 -4.47
N VAL A 51 -2.07 -5.19 -5.58
CA VAL A 51 -3.17 -4.21 -5.55
C VAL A 51 -4.47 -4.84 -5.03
N TRP A 52 -4.76 -6.10 -5.38
CA TRP A 52 -5.89 -6.81 -4.79
C TRP A 52 -5.70 -7.10 -3.30
N CYS A 53 -4.50 -7.46 -2.85
CA CYS A 53 -4.21 -7.57 -1.41
C CYS A 53 -4.45 -6.23 -0.69
N GLU A 54 -4.06 -5.13 -1.32
CA GLU A 54 -4.29 -3.80 -0.78
C GLU A 54 -5.78 -3.48 -0.65
N VAL A 55 -6.55 -3.63 -1.73
CA VAL A 55 -7.99 -3.33 -1.77
C VAL A 55 -8.81 -4.25 -0.86
N CYS A 56 -8.49 -5.54 -0.83
CA CYS A 56 -9.28 -6.51 -0.07
C CYS A 56 -8.89 -6.62 1.41
N ILE A 57 -7.64 -6.31 1.76
CA ILE A 57 -7.10 -6.58 3.10
C ILE A 57 -6.56 -5.30 3.74
N GLN A 58 -5.62 -4.62 3.09
CA GLN A 58 -4.90 -3.51 3.71
C GLN A 58 -5.81 -2.29 3.93
N LEU A 59 -6.58 -1.89 2.91
CA LEU A 59 -7.49 -0.75 2.97
C LEU A 59 -8.64 -0.95 3.97
N PRO A 60 -9.37 -2.08 3.99
CA PRO A 60 -10.37 -2.35 5.03
C PRO A 60 -9.76 -2.38 6.44
N PHE A 61 -8.59 -3.00 6.60
CA PHE A 61 -7.90 -3.02 7.88
C PHE A 61 -7.47 -1.62 8.34
N PHE A 62 -7.03 -0.76 7.42
CA PHE A 62 -6.66 0.62 7.74
C PHE A 62 -7.79 1.35 8.47
N LEU A 63 -9.04 1.21 8.01
CA LEU A 63 -10.21 1.81 8.69
C LEU A 63 -10.42 1.24 10.10
N ILE A 64 -10.28 -0.08 10.25
CA ILE A 64 -10.38 -0.75 11.56
C ILE A 64 -9.28 -0.27 12.52
N ALA A 65 -8.05 -0.15 12.02
CA ALA A 65 -6.92 0.36 12.77
C ALA A 65 -7.17 1.81 13.18
N THR A 66 -7.58 2.69 12.27
CA THR A 66 -7.92 4.09 12.59
C THR A 66 -8.94 4.16 13.72
N TYR A 67 -10.03 3.40 13.65
CA TYR A 67 -11.02 3.32 14.72
C TYR A 67 -10.39 2.87 16.05
N ALA A 68 -9.61 1.79 16.04
CA ALA A 68 -9.03 1.23 17.25
C ALA A 68 -8.02 2.18 17.92
N TYR A 69 -7.26 2.95 17.13
CA TYR A 69 -6.35 3.97 17.64
C TYR A 69 -7.12 5.15 18.25
N ILE A 70 -8.16 5.65 17.59
CA ILE A 70 -9.01 6.73 18.12
C ILE A 70 -9.70 6.29 19.42
N ALA A 71 -10.19 5.05 19.46
CA ALA A 71 -10.89 4.49 20.62
C ALA A 71 -9.95 3.89 21.70
N GLY A 72 -8.63 4.04 21.56
CA GLY A 72 -7.64 3.57 22.52
C GLY A 72 -7.69 2.06 22.81
N LYS A 73 -7.89 1.23 21.78
CA LYS A 73 -8.10 -0.20 21.93
C LYS A 73 -6.80 -0.99 21.79
N SER A 74 -6.26 -1.49 22.91
CA SER A 74 -5.01 -2.26 22.93
C SER A 74 -5.02 -3.59 22.16
N TRP A 75 -6.19 -4.14 21.81
CA TRP A 75 -6.27 -5.36 21.00
C TRP A 75 -5.70 -5.18 19.59
N ILE A 76 -5.60 -3.94 19.10
CA ILE A 76 -5.08 -3.63 17.75
C ILE A 76 -3.60 -3.97 17.59
N ARG A 77 -2.87 -4.20 18.69
CA ARG A 77 -1.43 -4.42 18.68
C ARG A 77 -0.99 -5.49 17.68
N ILE A 78 -1.47 -6.73 17.83
CA ILE A 78 -1.05 -7.85 16.98
C ILE A 78 -1.53 -7.66 15.54
N PRO A 79 -2.80 -7.29 15.28
CA PRO A 79 -3.24 -7.00 13.92
C PRO A 79 -2.45 -5.87 13.23
N ALA A 80 -2.07 -4.81 13.96
CA ALA A 80 -1.27 -3.72 13.40
C ALA A 80 0.15 -4.15 13.03
N ILE A 81 0.76 -5.07 13.78
CA ILE A 81 2.05 -5.68 13.41
C ILE A 81 1.90 -6.46 12.11
N MET A 82 0.88 -7.33 12.01
CA MET A 82 0.63 -8.14 10.81
C MET A 82 0.41 -7.26 9.58
N TYR A 83 -0.43 -6.23 9.72
CA TYR A 83 -0.66 -5.25 8.67
C TYR A 83 0.62 -4.54 8.24
N GLY A 84 1.38 -3.99 9.20
CA GLY A 84 2.56 -3.19 8.89
C GLY A 84 3.65 -4.00 8.17
N VAL A 85 3.89 -5.24 8.63
CA VAL A 85 4.84 -6.16 7.98
C VAL A 85 4.35 -6.56 6.59
N HIS A 86 3.07 -6.89 6.45
CA HIS A 86 2.52 -7.31 5.16
C HIS A 86 2.54 -6.17 4.13
N ALA A 87 2.10 -4.97 4.50
CA ALA A 87 2.13 -3.78 3.65
C ALA A 87 3.56 -3.45 3.18
N ALA A 88 4.54 -3.47 4.09
CA ALA A 88 5.93 -3.27 3.71
C ALA A 88 6.42 -4.36 2.73
N THR A 89 6.06 -5.63 2.98
CA THR A 89 6.47 -6.76 2.15
C THR A 89 5.90 -6.69 0.73
N THR A 90 4.65 -6.24 0.55
CA THR A 90 4.05 -6.10 -0.78
C THR A 90 4.72 -5.00 -1.61
N VAL A 91 5.34 -4.00 -0.97
CA VAL A 91 6.01 -2.88 -1.62
C VAL A 91 7.47 -3.17 -1.97
N LEU A 92 8.14 -4.06 -1.24
CA LEU A 92 9.55 -4.39 -1.48
C LEU A 92 9.87 -4.80 -2.94
N PRO A 93 9.08 -5.66 -3.60
CA PRO A 93 9.31 -5.99 -5.02
C PRO A 93 9.23 -4.76 -5.93
N MET A 94 8.31 -3.83 -5.65
CA MET A 94 8.16 -2.60 -6.44
C MET A 94 9.40 -1.71 -6.31
N LEU A 95 9.95 -1.57 -5.10
CA LEU A 95 11.19 -0.81 -4.87
C LEU A 95 12.37 -1.43 -5.62
N ALA A 96 12.45 -2.76 -5.66
CA ALA A 96 13.48 -3.46 -6.42
C ALA A 96 13.34 -3.20 -7.94
N GLU A 97 12.13 -3.29 -8.49
CA GLU A 97 11.83 -2.98 -9.89
C GLU A 97 12.23 -1.54 -10.25
N PHE A 98 11.86 -0.56 -9.42
CA PHE A 98 12.26 0.83 -9.66
C PHE A 98 13.77 1.03 -9.57
N HIS A 99 14.43 0.39 -8.61
CA HIS A 99 15.88 0.50 -8.47
C HIS A 99 16.62 -0.06 -9.68
N LEU A 100 16.17 -1.20 -10.21
CA LEU A 100 16.78 -1.89 -11.35
C LEU A 100 16.34 -1.32 -12.71
N ALA A 101 15.27 -0.52 -12.76
CA ALA A 101 14.77 0.05 -14.01
C ALA A 101 15.83 0.93 -14.71
N SER A 102 16.10 0.60 -15.98
CA SER A 102 17.02 1.35 -16.86
C SER A 102 16.29 2.31 -17.81
N HIS A 103 14.97 2.17 -17.93
CA HIS A 103 14.15 2.91 -18.89
C HIS A 103 13.50 4.18 -18.33
N ILE A 104 13.77 4.52 -17.07
CA ILE A 104 13.29 5.74 -16.39
C ILE A 104 14.46 6.63 -15.99
N THR A 105 14.22 7.93 -15.88
CA THR A 105 15.27 8.88 -15.45
C THR A 105 15.64 8.70 -13.97
N ALA A 106 16.81 9.18 -13.57
CA ALA A 106 17.23 9.14 -12.17
C ALA A 106 16.26 9.90 -11.24
N ALA A 107 15.72 11.04 -11.70
CA ALA A 107 14.74 11.82 -10.94
C ALA A 107 13.42 11.05 -10.74
N GLN A 108 12.90 10.43 -11.80
CA GLN A 108 11.70 9.57 -11.73
C GLN A 108 11.91 8.37 -10.79
N LYS A 109 13.07 7.71 -10.91
CA LYS A 109 13.44 6.61 -10.01
C LYS A 109 13.45 7.06 -8.55
N GLN A 110 14.06 8.20 -8.25
CA GLN A 110 14.09 8.73 -6.89
C GLN A 110 12.69 9.10 -6.39
N ALA A 111 11.85 9.70 -7.23
CA ALA A 111 10.46 10.02 -6.88
C ALA A 111 9.64 8.77 -6.55
N LEU A 112 9.73 7.73 -7.38
CA LEU A 112 9.04 6.44 -7.16
C LEU A 112 9.54 5.76 -5.89
N ILE A 113 10.86 5.65 -5.70
CA ILE A 113 11.44 5.06 -4.49
C ILE A 113 11.03 5.85 -3.25
N ALA A 114 10.98 7.19 -3.31
CA ALA A 114 10.55 8.00 -2.17
C ALA A 114 9.06 7.79 -1.85
N MET A 115 8.19 7.80 -2.86
CA MET A 115 6.75 7.64 -2.68
C MET A 115 6.38 6.25 -2.16
N TYR A 116 6.82 5.19 -2.85
CA TYR A 116 6.58 3.81 -2.43
C TYR A 116 7.37 3.46 -1.17
N GLY A 117 8.59 4.01 -1.00
CA GLY A 117 9.41 3.83 0.18
C GLY A 117 8.73 4.38 1.43
N ALA A 118 8.11 5.56 1.35
CA ALA A 118 7.29 6.08 2.44
C ALA A 118 6.12 5.13 2.78
N TYR A 119 5.48 4.54 1.76
CA TYR A 119 4.41 3.56 1.95
C TYR A 119 4.88 2.24 2.58
N ALA A 120 6.16 1.88 2.45
CA ALA A 120 6.74 0.74 3.18
C ALA A 120 7.20 1.11 4.60
N VAL A 121 7.84 2.27 4.74
CA VAL A 121 8.46 2.71 6.00
C VAL A 121 7.42 3.02 7.07
N ILE A 122 6.35 3.74 6.74
CA ILE A 122 5.34 4.14 7.73
C ILE A 122 4.65 2.91 8.35
N PRO A 123 4.14 1.92 7.60
CA PRO A 123 3.58 0.71 8.17
C PRO A 123 4.62 -0.14 8.90
N MET A 124 5.88 -0.17 8.45
CA MET A 124 6.94 -0.87 9.18
C MET A 124 7.22 -0.22 10.53
N LEU A 125 7.28 1.11 10.61
CA LEU A 125 7.43 1.84 11.88
C LEU A 125 6.23 1.59 12.81
N LEU A 126 5.02 1.49 12.25
CA LEU A 126 3.83 1.10 13.01
C LEU A 126 3.99 -0.29 13.62
N ALA A 127 4.43 -1.27 12.82
CA ALA A 127 4.65 -2.63 13.27
C ALA A 127 5.75 -2.69 14.34
N LEU A 128 6.87 -1.99 14.14
CA LEU A 128 7.95 -1.93 15.13
C LEU A 128 7.48 -1.30 16.43
N ASN A 129 6.75 -0.18 16.37
CA ASN A 129 6.21 0.47 17.56
C ASN A 129 5.27 -0.47 18.34
N MET A 130 4.39 -1.19 17.63
CA MET A 130 3.47 -2.16 18.25
C MET A 130 4.17 -3.44 18.73
N ALA A 131 5.26 -3.86 18.09
CA ALA A 131 6.07 -4.98 18.55
C ALA A 131 6.78 -4.63 19.87
N LEU A 132 7.38 -3.44 19.94
CA LEU A 132 8.11 -2.94 21.10
C LEU A 132 7.20 -2.53 22.26
N CYS A 133 6.01 -1.96 21.97
CA CYS A 133 5.03 -1.57 22.98
C CYS A 133 4.03 -2.69 23.27
N ARG A 134 4.13 -3.34 24.43
CA ARG A 134 3.24 -4.46 24.81
C ARG A 134 1.81 -4.04 25.15
N VAL A 135 1.63 -2.82 25.65
CA VAL A 135 0.32 -2.27 26.05
C VAL A 135 0.16 -0.88 25.43
N PRO A 136 -0.34 -0.79 24.18
CA PRO A 136 -0.38 0.47 23.44
C PRO A 136 -1.28 1.52 24.10
N PHE A 137 -2.37 1.08 24.72
CA PHE A 137 -3.34 1.92 25.40
C PHE A 137 -3.64 1.34 26.79
N PRO A 138 -2.92 1.76 27.85
CA PRO A 138 -3.16 1.32 29.20
C PRO A 138 -4.56 1.73 29.69
N ALA A 139 -5.26 0.84 30.39
CA ALA A 139 -6.53 1.19 31.02
C ALA A 139 -6.32 2.25 32.12
N ALA A 140 -7.19 3.25 32.18
CA ALA A 140 -7.16 4.25 33.24
C ALA A 140 -7.30 3.57 34.61
N LYS A 141 -6.40 3.87 35.55
CA LYS A 141 -6.49 3.35 36.92
C LYS A 141 -7.78 3.89 37.56
N LYS A 142 -8.73 3.00 37.89
CA LYS A 142 -9.89 3.38 38.72
C LYS A 142 -9.36 3.82 40.10
N LYS A 143 -9.53 5.09 40.45
CA LYS A 143 -9.34 5.55 41.84
C LYS A 143 -10.35 4.78 42.70
N LYS A 144 -9.87 4.00 43.67
CA LYS A 144 -10.73 3.44 44.72
C LYS A 144 -11.24 4.63 45.54
N THR A 145 -12.53 4.93 45.43
CA THR A 145 -13.22 5.77 46.41
C THR A 145 -13.28 4.94 47.69
N ALA A 146 -12.58 5.43 48.72
CA ALA A 146 -12.64 4.88 50.07
C ALA A 146 -13.96 5.26 50.74
#